data_AF-A0A6L2LP76-F1
#
_entry.id   AF-A0A6L2LP76-F1
#
_cell.length_a   1.000
_cell.length_b   1.000
_cell.length_c   1.000
_cell.angle_alpha   90.00
_cell.angle_beta   90.00
_cell.angle_gamma   90.00
#
_symmetry.space_group_name_H-M   'P 1'
#
loop_
_entity.id
_entity.type
_entity.pdbx_description
1 polymer ?
#
loop_
_entity_poly.entity_id
_entity_poly.type
_entity_poly.pdbx_seq_one_letter_code
_entity_poly.pdbx_strand_id
1 'polypeptide(L)'
;MKRIVLKDLTLLQLLGNVATLGIEAMTRKTWAEMKVMMTEEFYPPEEIQRMECELWNLRVKVMDISSYTTHFNELVILCPGMVPTERKKVEAYICGLSKNIKGEVTSSEPATLNKAVWMAHTLMEQKVKAIVAREADNKKRKWEKF
;
A
#
# COMPACT_ATOMS: atom_id res chain seq x y z
N MET A 1 9.00 15.24 -24.93
CA MET A 1 10.19 15.92 -24.38
C MET A 1 9.90 17.28 -23.71
N LYS A 2 8.78 17.98 -23.99
CA LYS A 2 8.49 19.31 -23.41
C LYS A 2 7.91 19.33 -21.97
N ARG A 3 7.54 18.20 -21.37
CA ARG A 3 6.94 18.13 -20.00
C ARG A 3 7.95 18.04 -18.85
N ILE A 4 9.19 17.62 -19.10
CA ILE A 4 10.22 17.48 -18.06
C ILE A 4 10.81 18.86 -17.76
N VAL A 5 11.13 19.63 -18.80
CA VAL A 5 11.67 21.00 -18.69
C VAL A 5 10.75 21.96 -17.92
N LEU A 6 9.43 21.83 -18.08
CA LEU A 6 8.46 22.67 -17.36
C LEU A 6 8.42 22.39 -15.86
N LYS A 7 8.62 21.13 -15.43
CA LYS A 7 8.69 20.79 -13.99
C LYS A 7 10.00 21.27 -13.36
N ASP A 8 11.11 21.15 -14.08
CA ASP A 8 12.42 21.61 -13.60
C ASP A 8 12.50 23.14 -13.49
N LEU A 9 11.89 23.86 -14.44
CA LEU A 9 11.82 25.32 -14.41
C LEU A 9 10.95 25.82 -13.23
N THR A 10 9.83 25.16 -12.94
CA THR A 10 9.01 25.49 -11.75
C THR A 10 9.71 25.15 -10.45
N LEU A 11 10.49 24.08 -10.39
CA LEU A 11 11.28 23.71 -9.20
C LEU A 11 12.41 24.70 -8.95
N LEU A 12 13.15 25.12 -9.98
CA LEU A 12 14.20 26.14 -9.85
C LEU A 12 13.64 27.53 -9.49
N GLN A 13 12.46 27.86 -10.01
CA GLN A 13 11.79 29.13 -9.72
C GLN A 13 11.17 29.14 -8.32
N LEU A 14 10.69 27.99 -7.82
CA LEU A 14 10.32 27.80 -6.42
C LEU A 14 11.53 27.86 -5.48
N LEU A 15 12.64 27.20 -5.82
CA LEU A 15 13.90 27.27 -5.04
C LEU A 15 14.45 28.70 -4.98
N GLY A 16 14.36 29.45 -6.08
CA GLY A 16 14.73 30.86 -6.15
C GLY A 16 13.84 31.75 -5.28
N ASN A 17 12.52 31.63 -5.42
CA ASN A 17 11.57 32.42 -4.62
C ASN A 17 11.61 32.07 -3.12
N VAL A 18 11.84 30.80 -2.77
CA VAL A 18 12.07 30.36 -1.39
C VAL A 18 13.40 30.92 -0.86
N ALA A 19 14.42 31.09 -1.70
CA ALA A 19 15.67 31.73 -1.27
C ALA A 19 15.49 33.24 -1.01
N THR A 20 14.77 33.97 -1.87
CA THR A 20 14.58 35.44 -1.71
C THR A 20 13.51 35.82 -0.68
N LEU A 21 12.34 35.17 -0.67
CA LEU A 21 11.30 35.39 0.36
C LEU A 21 11.62 34.66 1.67
N GLY A 22 12.39 33.57 1.61
CA GLY A 22 12.90 32.88 2.78
C GLY A 22 13.87 33.77 3.55
N ILE A 23 14.90 34.37 2.96
CA ILE A 23 15.90 35.10 3.74
C ILE A 23 15.30 36.26 4.59
N GLU A 24 14.30 36.99 4.08
CA GLU A 24 13.64 38.08 4.82
C GLU A 24 12.52 37.63 5.79
N ALA A 25 11.80 36.54 5.50
CA ALA A 25 10.77 36.01 6.41
C ALA A 25 11.31 35.01 7.45
N MET A 26 12.43 34.34 7.14
CA MET A 26 13.05 33.26 7.91
C MET A 26 14.04 33.75 8.95
N THR A 27 14.54 34.98 8.84
CA THR A 27 15.35 35.64 9.88
C THR A 27 14.59 35.79 11.21
N ARG A 28 13.25 35.63 11.21
CA ARG A 28 12.39 35.72 12.40
C ARG A 28 11.93 34.37 12.96
N LYS A 29 11.96 33.29 12.18
CA LYS A 29 11.41 31.98 12.59
C LYS A 29 12.52 31.02 13.02
N THR A 30 12.24 30.25 14.07
CA THR A 30 13.16 29.24 14.60
C THR A 30 13.24 28.02 13.67
N TRP A 31 14.35 27.30 13.71
CA TRP A 31 14.53 26.02 13.00
C TRP A 31 13.42 25.00 13.30
N ALA A 32 12.83 25.04 14.49
CA ALA A 32 11.70 24.20 14.86
C ALA A 32 10.44 24.53 14.06
N GLU A 33 10.08 25.82 13.94
CA GLU A 33 8.93 26.27 13.13
C GLU A 33 9.16 25.96 11.65
N MET A 34 10.40 26.08 11.17
CA MET A 34 10.74 25.77 9.79
C MET A 34 10.56 24.30 9.47
N LYS A 35 10.93 23.40 10.38
CA LYS A 35 10.65 21.96 10.24
C LYS A 35 9.15 21.68 10.19
N VAL A 36 8.35 22.31 11.05
CA VAL A 36 6.88 22.15 11.07
C VAL A 36 6.28 22.56 9.74
N MET A 37 6.63 23.75 9.23
CA MET A 37 6.12 24.24 7.94
C MET A 37 6.52 23.32 6.78
N MET A 38 7.77 22.84 6.76
CA MET A 38 8.21 21.88 5.75
C MET A 38 7.44 20.56 5.86
N THR A 39 7.20 20.04 7.08
CA THR A 39 6.42 18.81 7.24
C THR A 39 4.94 18.99 6.90
N GLU A 40 4.33 20.13 7.20
CA GLU A 40 2.93 20.41 6.84
C GLU A 40 2.74 20.54 5.32
N GLU A 41 3.70 21.16 4.63
CA GLU A 41 3.66 21.30 3.17
C GLU A 41 3.85 19.95 2.44
N PHE A 42 4.80 19.13 2.91
CA PHE A 42 5.14 17.86 2.23
C PHE A 42 4.36 16.64 2.72
N TYR A 43 3.87 16.66 3.97
CA TYR A 43 3.06 15.61 4.59
C TYR A 43 1.84 16.24 5.27
N PRO A 44 0.90 16.81 4.48
CA PRO A 44 -0.29 17.41 5.05
C PRO A 44 -1.07 16.38 5.88
N PRO A 45 -1.64 16.76 7.04
CA PRO A 45 -2.38 15.84 7.90
C PRO A 45 -3.53 15.11 7.19
N GLU A 46 -4.18 15.77 6.24
CA GLU A 46 -5.27 15.21 5.44
C GLU A 46 -4.79 14.05 4.55
N GLU A 47 -3.57 14.15 4.04
CA GLU A 47 -2.93 13.16 3.20
C GLU A 47 -2.56 11.92 4.01
N ILE A 48 -2.01 12.13 5.21
CA ILE A 48 -1.73 11.07 6.17
C ILE A 48 -3.04 10.36 6.53
N GLN A 49 -4.07 11.11 6.92
CA GLN A 49 -5.37 10.55 7.28
C GLN A 49 -5.99 9.75 6.13
N ARG A 50 -5.86 10.22 4.88
CA ARG A 50 -6.31 9.48 3.70
C ARG A 50 -5.58 8.15 3.57
N MET A 51 -4.25 8.13 3.69
CA MET A 51 -3.45 6.91 3.60
C MET A 51 -3.77 5.93 4.75
N GLU A 52 -4.00 6.43 5.96
CA GLU A 52 -4.44 5.61 7.10
C GLU A 52 -5.80 4.97 6.85
N CYS A 53 -6.76 5.74 6.35
CA CYS A 53 -8.08 5.25 5.96
C CYS A 53 -7.97 4.20 4.84
N GLU A 54 -7.07 4.41 3.89
CA GLU A 54 -6.82 3.47 2.80
C GLU A 54 -6.25 2.16 3.33
N LEU A 55 -5.26 2.21 4.22
CA LEU A 55 -4.66 1.02 4.84
C LEU A 55 -5.71 0.22 5.61
N TRP A 56 -6.55 0.90 6.39
CA TRP A 56 -7.64 0.27 7.15
C TRP A 56 -8.66 -0.46 6.24
N ASN A 57 -8.99 0.15 5.11
CA ASN A 57 -9.98 -0.35 4.17
C ASN A 57 -9.40 -1.22 3.04
N LEU A 58 -8.08 -1.44 3.01
CA LEU A 58 -7.42 -2.19 1.96
C LEU A 58 -7.90 -3.65 1.94
N ARG A 59 -8.32 -4.14 0.78
CA ARG A 59 -8.78 -5.53 0.57
C ARG A 59 -8.19 -6.10 -0.71
N VAL A 60 -7.95 -7.42 -0.72
CA VAL A 60 -7.58 -8.16 -1.94
C VAL A 60 -8.70 -8.05 -2.97
N LYS A 61 -8.35 -7.67 -4.20
CA LYS A 61 -9.28 -7.66 -5.34
C LYS A 61 -9.21 -9.00 -6.06
N VAL A 62 -10.33 -9.74 -6.05
CA VAL A 62 -10.48 -11.03 -6.75
C VAL A 62 -9.38 -12.01 -6.34
N MET A 63 -8.39 -12.24 -7.21
CA MET A 63 -7.27 -13.16 -6.99
C MET A 63 -5.90 -12.44 -7.08
N ASP A 64 -5.87 -11.11 -7.11
CA ASP A 64 -4.64 -10.33 -7.26
C ASP A 64 -3.99 -10.03 -5.90
N ILE A 65 -3.37 -11.06 -5.33
CA ILE A 65 -2.64 -10.97 -4.07
C ILE A 65 -1.33 -10.18 -4.19
N SER A 66 -0.73 -10.14 -5.38
CA SER A 66 0.52 -9.42 -5.64
C SER A 66 0.31 -7.91 -5.53
N SER A 67 -0.69 -7.35 -6.23
CA SER A 67 -0.99 -5.92 -6.14
C SER A 67 -1.43 -5.52 -4.73
N TYR A 68 -2.21 -6.37 -4.06
CA TYR A 68 -2.56 -6.14 -2.65
C TYR A 68 -1.32 -6.05 -1.75
N THR A 69 -0.37 -6.97 -1.89
CA THR A 69 0.84 -7.01 -1.07
C THR A 69 1.75 -5.81 -1.32
N THR A 70 1.95 -5.43 -2.58
CA THR A 70 2.73 -4.24 -2.94
C THR A 70 2.12 -3.00 -2.30
N HIS A 71 0.81 -2.79 -2.49
CA HIS A 71 0.10 -1.62 -1.97
C HIS A 71 0.08 -1.57 -0.45
N PHE A 72 -0.11 -2.72 0.21
CA PHE A 72 -0.03 -2.82 1.65
C PHE A 72 1.34 -2.39 2.18
N ASN A 73 2.42 -2.86 1.56
CA ASN A 73 3.78 -2.51 1.97
C ASN A 73 4.07 -1.02 1.79
N GLU A 74 3.61 -0.42 0.70
CA GLU A 74 3.72 1.03 0.46
C GLU A 74 3.02 1.83 1.56
N LEU A 75 1.76 1.48 1.88
CA LEU A 75 0.99 2.16 2.92
C LEU A 75 1.58 1.98 4.33
N VAL A 76 2.14 0.81 4.64
CA VAL A 76 2.81 0.58 5.93
C VAL A 76 4.07 1.43 6.09
N ILE A 77 4.79 1.70 5.00
CA ILE A 77 5.95 2.61 5.01
C ILE A 77 5.50 4.06 5.24
N LEU A 78 4.38 4.46 4.63
CA LEU A 78 3.85 5.83 4.73
C LEU A 78 3.15 6.10 6.07
N CYS A 79 2.49 5.09 6.66
CA CYS A 79 1.72 5.19 7.90
C CYS A 79 2.21 4.20 8.98
N PRO A 80 3.49 4.27 9.41
CA PRO A 80 4.04 3.28 10.35
C PRO A 80 3.34 3.32 11.72
N GLY A 81 2.73 4.46 12.09
CA GLY A 81 1.95 4.62 13.31
C GLY A 81 0.70 3.74 13.39
N MET A 82 0.11 3.35 12.26
CA MET A 82 -1.07 2.47 12.23
C MET A 82 -0.73 1.01 12.55
N VAL A 83 0.51 0.59 12.30
CA VAL A 83 0.97 -0.79 12.48
C VAL A 83 2.33 -0.80 13.21
N PRO A 84 2.40 -0.32 14.46
CA PRO A 84 3.66 -0.03 15.14
C PRO A 84 4.47 -1.28 15.53
N THR A 85 3.89 -2.47 15.39
CA THR A 85 4.53 -3.74 15.74
C THR A 85 4.37 -4.74 14.61
N GLU A 86 5.29 -5.70 14.52
CA GLU A 86 5.21 -6.78 13.53
C GLU A 86 3.90 -7.57 13.67
N ARG A 87 3.44 -7.83 14.90
CA ARG A 87 2.14 -8.46 15.15
C ARG A 87 0.98 -7.65 14.57
N LYS A 88 0.94 -6.34 14.80
CA LYS A 88 -0.12 -5.47 14.24
C LYS A 88 -0.08 -5.42 12.73
N LYS A 89 1.12 -5.44 12.14
CA LYS A 89 1.32 -5.51 10.69
C LYS A 89 0.76 -6.81 10.10
N VAL A 90 1.04 -7.95 10.74
CA VAL A 90 0.46 -9.25 10.36
C VAL A 90 -1.07 -9.24 10.48
N GLU A 91 -1.61 -8.77 11.61
CA GLU A 91 -3.06 -8.66 11.84
C GLU A 91 -3.73 -7.81 10.75
N ALA A 92 -3.16 -6.66 10.41
CA ALA A 92 -3.66 -5.77 9.36
C ALA A 92 -3.63 -6.42 7.97
N TYR A 93 -2.54 -7.11 7.62
CA TYR A 93 -2.43 -7.84 6.36
C TYR A 93 -3.49 -8.95 6.25
N ILE A 94 -3.64 -9.77 7.29
CA ILE A 94 -4.65 -10.84 7.33
C ILE A 94 -6.07 -10.26 7.25
N CYS A 95 -6.31 -9.10 7.87
CA CYS A 95 -7.60 -8.44 7.83
C CYS A 95 -8.07 -8.11 6.42
N GLY A 96 -7.15 -7.74 5.53
CA GLY A 96 -7.44 -7.41 4.13
C GLY A 96 -7.59 -8.60 3.19
N LEU A 97 -7.25 -9.82 3.63
CA LEU A 97 -7.36 -11.01 2.80
C LEU A 97 -8.82 -11.39 2.49
N SER A 98 -9.01 -11.98 1.32
CA SER A 98 -10.30 -12.52 0.88
C SER A 98 -10.72 -13.73 1.72
N LYS A 99 -12.04 -13.89 1.91
CA LYS A 99 -12.64 -14.92 2.79
C LYS A 99 -12.20 -16.36 2.45
N ASN A 100 -11.89 -16.63 1.18
CA ASN A 100 -11.47 -17.94 0.68
C ASN A 100 -10.11 -18.43 1.20
N ILE A 101 -9.23 -17.52 1.67
CA ILE A 101 -7.90 -17.86 2.22
C ILE A 101 -7.68 -17.32 3.63
N LYS A 102 -8.43 -16.28 4.04
CA LYS A 102 -8.24 -15.60 5.34
C LYS A 102 -8.28 -16.56 6.52
N GLY A 103 -9.21 -17.51 6.53
CA GLY A 103 -9.33 -18.50 7.61
C GLY A 103 -8.09 -19.38 7.75
N GLU A 104 -7.59 -19.91 6.64
CA GLU A 104 -6.40 -20.77 6.59
C GLU A 104 -5.16 -20.01 7.07
N VAL A 105 -4.94 -18.78 6.60
CA VAL A 105 -3.81 -17.94 7.05
C VAL A 105 -3.92 -17.59 8.53
N THR A 106 -5.12 -17.21 8.99
CA THR A 106 -5.37 -16.87 10.42
C THR A 106 -5.04 -18.05 11.32
N SER A 107 -5.51 -19.25 10.98
CA SER A 107 -5.30 -20.47 11.78
C SER A 107 -3.84 -20.92 11.85
N SER A 108 -3.00 -20.46 10.92
CA SER A 108 -1.59 -20.83 10.86
C SER A 108 -0.68 -19.90 11.67
N GLU A 109 -1.25 -18.85 12.27
CA GLU A 109 -0.58 -17.92 13.18
C GLU A 109 0.81 -17.48 12.69
N PRO A 110 0.89 -16.80 11.53
CA PRO A 110 2.17 -16.38 11.01
C PRO A 110 2.85 -15.37 11.95
N ALA A 111 4.07 -15.68 12.38
CA ALA A 111 4.83 -14.82 13.31
C ALA A 111 5.37 -13.54 12.66
N THR A 112 5.47 -13.50 11.32
CA THR A 112 6.03 -12.38 10.56
C THR A 112 5.18 -12.07 9.34
N LEU A 113 5.24 -10.84 8.85
CA LEU A 113 4.53 -10.44 7.63
C LEU A 113 4.95 -11.31 6.44
N ASN A 114 6.24 -11.56 6.29
CA ASN A 114 6.76 -12.37 5.18
C ASN A 114 6.15 -13.79 5.17
N LYS A 115 5.94 -14.40 6.35
CA LYS A 115 5.27 -15.69 6.45
C LYS A 115 3.80 -15.57 6.03
N ALA A 116 3.08 -14.55 6.50
CA ALA A 116 1.69 -14.31 6.11
C ALA A 116 1.55 -14.10 4.58
N VAL A 117 2.43 -13.30 3.98
CA VAL A 117 2.50 -13.05 2.53
C VAL A 117 2.74 -14.35 1.77
N TRP A 118 3.77 -15.12 2.13
CA TRP A 118 4.08 -16.39 1.47
C TRP A 118 2.91 -17.37 1.51
N MET A 119 2.23 -17.47 2.65
CA MET A 119 1.04 -18.30 2.79
C MET A 119 -0.11 -17.81 1.91
N ALA A 120 -0.40 -16.51 1.92
CA ALA A 120 -1.46 -15.94 1.11
C ALA A 120 -1.24 -16.17 -0.40
N HIS A 121 -0.01 -15.99 -0.88
CA HIS A 121 0.36 -16.27 -2.27
C HIS A 121 0.18 -17.76 -2.62
N THR A 122 0.70 -18.65 -1.77
CA THR A 122 0.60 -20.10 -1.97
C THR A 122 -0.85 -20.57 -2.04
N LEU A 123 -1.68 -20.12 -1.09
CA LEU A 123 -3.10 -20.47 -1.05
C LEU A 123 -3.84 -19.89 -2.25
N MET A 124 -3.55 -18.64 -2.65
CA MET A 124 -4.18 -18.02 -3.82
C MET A 124 -3.89 -18.83 -5.08
N GLU A 125 -2.64 -19.23 -5.29
CA GLU A 125 -2.23 -20.06 -6.43
C GLU A 125 -2.96 -21.41 -6.44
N GLN A 126 -3.10 -22.05 -5.28
CA GLN A 126 -3.88 -23.30 -5.15
C GLN A 126 -5.35 -23.09 -5.54
N LYS A 127 -5.99 -22.01 -5.10
CA LYS A 127 -7.39 -21.73 -5.46
C LYS A 127 -7.52 -21.44 -6.96
N VAL A 128 -6.59 -20.72 -7.59
CA VAL A 128 -6.58 -20.50 -9.05
C VAL A 128 -6.49 -21.84 -9.79
N LYS A 129 -5.54 -22.70 -9.42
CA LYS A 129 -5.39 -24.04 -10.02
C LYS A 129 -6.66 -24.87 -9.89
N ALA A 130 -7.31 -24.83 -8.72
CA ALA A 130 -8.56 -25.56 -8.48
C ALA A 130 -9.73 -25.05 -9.35
N ILE A 131 -9.81 -23.74 -9.61
CA ILE A 131 -10.81 -23.15 -10.50
C ILE A 131 -10.59 -23.65 -11.94
N VAL A 132 -9.37 -23.57 -12.44
CA VAL A 132 -9.02 -24.02 -13.79
C VAL A 132 -9.31 -25.51 -13.99
N ALA A 133 -8.97 -26.35 -13.00
CA ALA A 133 -9.26 -27.78 -13.06
C ALA A 133 -10.78 -28.07 -13.14
N ARG A 134 -11.59 -27.37 -12.33
CA ARG A 134 -13.06 -27.51 -12.36
C ARG A 134 -13.65 -27.08 -13.70
N GLU A 135 -13.12 -26.03 -14.31
CA GLU A 135 -13.56 -25.58 -15.63
C GLU A 135 -13.23 -26.58 -16.74
N ALA A 136 -12.05 -27.22 -16.68
CA ALA A 136 -11.66 -28.27 -17.61
C ALA A 136 -12.59 -29.50 -17.50
N ASP A 137 -12.86 -29.95 -16.27
CA ASP A 137 -13.77 -31.08 -16.00
C ASP A 137 -15.20 -30.79 -16.48
N ASN A 138 -15.69 -29.58 -16.22
CA ASN A 138 -17.03 -29.18 -16.66
C ASN A 138 -17.15 -29.15 -18.19
N LYS A 139 -16.10 -28.74 -18.91
CA LYS A 139 -16.05 -28.81 -20.37
C LYS A 139 -16.06 -30.26 -20.86
N LYS A 140 -15.27 -31.15 -20.25
CA LYS A 140 -15.21 -32.57 -20.61
C LYS A 140 -16.59 -33.26 -20.51
N ARG A 141 -17.28 -33.09 -19.38
CA ARG A 141 -18.61 -33.65 -19.15
C ARG A 141 -19.68 -33.11 -20.11
N LYS A 142 -19.49 -31.92 -20.69
CA LYS A 142 -20.40 -31.35 -21.68
C LYS A 142 -20.30 -32.08 -23.02
N TRP A 143 -19.09 -32.48 -23.42
CA TRP A 143 -18.86 -33.22 -24.67
C TRP A 143 -19.26 -34.68 -24.58
N GLU A 144 -19.21 -35.28 -23.38
CA GLU A 144 -19.68 -36.66 -23.13
C GLU A 144 -21.23 -36.80 -23.15
N LYS A 145 -21.97 -35.69 -23.27
CA LYS A 145 -23.44 -35.67 -23.33
C LYS A 145 -24.00 -35.51 -24.76
N PHE A 146 -23.13 -35.53 -25.77
CA PHE A 146 -23.48 -35.58 -27.20
C PHE A 146 -23.01 -36.91 -27.78
#